data_AF-A0AAJ1QBZ5-F1
#
_entry.id   AF-A0AAJ1QBZ5-F1
#
_cell.length_a   1.000
_cell.length_b   1.000
_cell.length_c   1.000
_cell.angle_alpha   90.00
_cell.angle_beta   90.00
_cell.angle_gamma   90.00
#
_symmetry.space_group_name_H-M   'P 1'
#
loop_
_entity.id
_entity.type
_entity.pdbx_description
1 polymer ?
#
loop_
_entity_poly.entity_id
_entity_poly.type
_entity_poly.pdbx_seq_one_letter_code
_entity_poly.pdbx_strand_id
1 'polypeptide(L)'
;MDTLNDTRPLKLEVYLSQPNGEVTLAVATTQLIEPQYPVEKQGKFNGYQIPSFFIEDGILRMWRETKGGNTTYDFNYQNGNFELVRVHVLTNNATKGYIDESTTFTEIEIDLVTGIRTETDTLSGSGEIVNKRERTVFIRPLPKLQELHYSETPNL
;
A
#
# COMPACT_ATOMS: atom_id res chain seq x y z
N MET A 1 13.25 18.47 -10.04
CA MET A 1 12.44 18.21 -8.83
C MET A 1 12.12 19.56 -8.24
N ASP A 2 10.85 19.92 -8.19
CA ASP A 2 10.35 21.28 -7.91
C ASP A 2 9.47 21.22 -6.65
N THR A 3 10.05 21.51 -5.49
CA THR A 3 9.28 21.81 -4.26
C THR A 3 10.12 22.62 -3.27
N LEU A 4 9.48 23.55 -2.58
CA LEU A 4 9.99 24.39 -1.48
C LEU A 4 10.52 23.62 -0.24
N ASN A 5 10.42 22.28 -0.22
CA ASN A 5 10.86 21.44 0.89
C ASN A 5 12.03 20.55 0.44
N ASP A 6 13.23 20.95 0.82
CA ASP A 6 14.50 20.28 0.47
C ASP A 6 14.64 18.87 1.08
N THR A 7 13.75 18.50 2.01
CA THR A 7 13.84 17.23 2.76
C THR A 7 12.79 16.20 2.36
N ARG A 8 11.58 16.63 1.96
CA ARG A 8 10.46 15.76 1.57
C ARG A 8 9.73 16.33 0.35
N PRO A 9 10.24 16.07 -0.87
CA PRO A 9 9.77 16.75 -2.08
C PRO A 9 8.57 16.09 -2.77
N LEU A 10 7.82 15.23 -2.08
CA LEU A 10 6.74 14.44 -2.67
C LEU A 10 5.41 14.75 -1.99
N LYS A 11 4.39 15.04 -2.81
CA LYS A 11 3.02 15.32 -2.40
C LYS A 11 2.07 14.52 -3.28
N LEU A 12 1.09 13.87 -2.66
CA LEU A 12 -0.06 13.30 -3.35
C LEU A 12 -1.20 14.31 -3.30
N GLU A 13 -1.81 14.57 -4.45
CA GLU A 13 -3.09 15.28 -4.56
C GLU A 13 -4.05 14.44 -5.40
N VAL A 14 -5.29 14.31 -4.92
CA VAL A 14 -6.36 13.63 -5.65
C VAL A 14 -7.48 14.63 -5.89
N TYR A 15 -7.87 14.76 -7.15
CA TYR A 15 -8.93 15.66 -7.58
C TYR A 15 -10.10 14.84 -8.13
N LEU A 16 -11.33 15.21 -7.76
CA LEU A 16 -12.55 14.57 -8.22
C LEU A 16 -13.38 15.53 -9.06
N SER A 17 -13.87 15.07 -10.20
CA SER A 17 -14.84 15.78 -11.02
C SER A 17 -16.22 15.75 -10.37
N GLN A 18 -16.86 16.91 -10.30
CA GLN A 18 -18.22 17.09 -9.82
C GLN A 18 -19.22 17.03 -10.98
N PRO A 19 -20.52 16.73 -10.71
CA PRO A 19 -21.54 16.67 -11.77
C PRO A 19 -21.73 17.97 -12.55
N ASN A 20 -21.38 19.11 -11.94
CA ASN A 20 -21.42 20.43 -12.58
C ASN A 20 -20.19 20.72 -13.46
N GLY A 21 -19.25 19.78 -13.59
CA GLY A 21 -18.01 19.92 -14.35
C GLY A 21 -16.86 20.58 -13.59
N GLU A 22 -17.07 21.02 -12.35
CA GLU A 22 -16.00 21.54 -11.51
C GLU A 22 -15.10 20.41 -11.01
N VAL A 23 -13.85 20.74 -10.68
CA VAL A 23 -12.89 19.79 -10.12
C VAL A 23 -12.54 20.24 -8.72
N THR A 24 -12.72 19.33 -7.75
CA THR A 24 -12.48 19.62 -6.32
C THR A 24 -11.33 18.78 -5.80
N LEU A 25 -10.42 19.40 -5.05
CA LEU A 25 -9.39 18.68 -4.31
C LEU A 25 -10.03 17.81 -3.23
N ALA A 26 -9.90 16.49 -3.34
CA ALA A 26 -10.42 15.52 -2.40
C ALA A 26 -9.41 15.16 -1.31
N VAL A 27 -8.13 15.04 -1.66
CA VAL A 27 -7.03 14.73 -0.73
C VAL A 27 -5.78 15.49 -1.12
N ALA A 28 -5.04 15.98 -0.12
CA ALA A 28 -3.66 16.42 -0.26
C ALA A 28 -2.84 15.92 0.94
N THR A 29 -1.72 15.21 0.69
CA THR A 29 -0.84 14.72 1.75
C THR A 29 0.62 14.66 1.31
N THR A 30 1.53 14.88 2.27
CA THR A 30 2.99 14.72 2.13
C THR A 30 3.54 13.56 2.95
N GLN A 31 2.67 12.81 3.62
CA GLN A 31 3.06 11.76 4.59
C GLN A 31 3.13 10.37 3.98
N LEU A 32 2.46 10.16 2.83
CA LEU A 32 2.23 8.84 2.26
C LEU A 32 3.44 8.26 1.51
N ILE A 33 4.32 9.12 1.00
CA ILE A 33 5.41 8.74 0.11
C ILE A 33 6.76 9.07 0.75
N GLU A 34 7.61 8.05 0.96
CA GLU A 34 9.00 8.27 1.33
C GLU A 34 9.78 8.75 0.09
N PRO A 35 10.60 9.81 0.20
CA PRO A 35 11.54 10.16 -0.86
C PRO A 35 12.48 8.99 -1.15
N GLN A 36 12.78 8.74 -2.44
CA GLN A 36 13.72 7.68 -2.83
C GLN A 36 15.13 7.92 -2.30
N TYR A 37 15.52 9.17 -2.07
CA TYR A 37 16.81 9.58 -1.52
C TYR A 37 16.59 10.52 -0.34
N PRO A 38 16.13 10.01 0.81
CA PRO A 38 15.77 10.86 1.93
C PRO A 38 17.03 11.41 2.61
N VAL A 39 16.94 12.64 3.12
CA VAL A 39 18.08 13.39 3.69
C VAL A 39 18.68 12.66 4.90
N GLU A 40 17.83 12.02 5.71
CA GLU A 40 18.23 11.19 6.85
C GLU A 40 19.09 9.98 6.45
N LYS A 41 19.01 9.52 5.19
CA LYS A 41 19.85 8.46 4.62
C LYS A 41 21.08 9.03 3.89
N GLN A 42 21.38 10.32 4.05
CA GLN A 42 22.56 10.98 3.46
C GLN A 42 22.61 10.82 1.93
N GLY A 43 21.47 10.92 1.26
CA GLY A 43 21.37 10.77 -0.19
C GLY A 43 21.53 9.33 -0.69
N LYS A 44 21.49 8.33 0.21
CA LYS A 44 21.41 6.91 -0.19
C LYS A 44 19.99 6.55 -0.59
N PHE A 45 19.88 5.68 -1.59
CA PHE A 45 18.60 5.14 -2.04
C PHE A 45 17.89 4.41 -0.88
N ASN A 46 16.61 4.68 -0.67
CA ASN A 46 15.81 4.09 0.41
C ASN A 46 15.48 2.61 0.17
N GLY A 47 15.68 2.11 -1.06
CA GLY A 47 15.45 0.72 -1.44
C GLY A 47 14.15 0.47 -2.20
N TYR A 48 13.31 1.49 -2.42
CA TYR A 48 11.96 1.31 -2.99
C TYR A 48 11.62 2.37 -4.04
N GLN A 49 10.80 2.01 -5.01
CA GLN A 49 10.20 2.97 -5.95
C GLN A 49 9.12 3.84 -5.29
N ILE A 50 8.81 4.96 -5.95
CA ILE A 50 7.62 5.76 -5.62
C ILE A 50 6.37 4.89 -5.85
N PRO A 51 5.40 4.84 -4.92
CA PRO A 51 4.18 4.08 -5.11
C PRO A 51 3.41 4.50 -6.36
N SER A 52 2.78 3.53 -7.03
CA SER A 52 1.87 3.79 -8.14
C SER A 52 0.46 4.00 -7.61
N PHE A 53 -0.25 4.97 -8.19
CA PHE A 53 -1.64 5.29 -7.85
C PHE A 53 -2.49 5.21 -9.11
N PHE A 54 -3.63 4.53 -9.01
CA PHE A 54 -4.56 4.39 -10.11
C PHE A 54 -5.99 4.19 -9.59
N ILE A 55 -6.97 4.53 -10.42
CA ILE A 55 -8.39 4.35 -10.10
C ILE A 55 -8.96 3.33 -11.08
N GLU A 56 -9.48 2.22 -10.55
CA GLU A 56 -10.12 1.15 -11.31
C GLU A 56 -11.40 0.73 -10.57
N ASP A 57 -12.50 0.57 -11.31
CA ASP A 57 -13.80 0.15 -10.76
C ASP A 57 -14.29 0.96 -9.54
N GLY A 58 -13.97 2.27 -9.52
CA GLY A 58 -14.35 3.17 -8.43
C GLY A 58 -13.47 3.07 -7.17
N ILE A 59 -12.42 2.26 -7.19
CA ILE A 59 -11.45 2.09 -6.11
C ILE A 59 -10.17 2.85 -6.46
N LEU A 60 -9.72 3.71 -5.55
CA LEU A 60 -8.36 4.25 -5.62
C LEU A 60 -7.42 3.18 -5.06
N ARG A 61 -6.46 2.74 -5.86
CA ARG A 61 -5.47 1.75 -5.49
C ARG A 61 -4.09 2.38 -5.39
N MET A 62 -3.41 2.12 -4.28
CA MET A 62 -1.99 2.42 -4.10
C MET A 62 -1.20 1.12 -4.10
N TRP A 63 -0.27 0.98 -5.03
CA TRP A 63 0.67 -0.14 -5.07
C TRP A 63 2.07 0.34 -4.68
N ARG A 64 2.71 -0.36 -3.74
CA ARG A 64 4.02 -0.01 -3.19
C ARG A 64 4.92 -1.23 -3.11
N GLU A 65 6.19 -1.05 -3.49
CA GLU A 65 7.24 -2.02 -3.21
C GLU A 65 7.55 -2.11 -1.71
N THR A 66 7.69 -3.32 -1.22
CA THR A 66 8.10 -3.62 0.16
C THR A 66 9.18 -4.69 0.15
N LYS A 67 9.81 -4.94 1.31
CA LYS A 67 10.90 -5.90 1.40
C LYS A 67 10.41 -7.29 0.96
N GLY A 68 11.00 -7.82 -0.11
CA GLY A 68 10.68 -9.16 -0.60
C GLY A 68 9.34 -9.25 -1.37
N GLY A 69 8.75 -8.11 -1.74
CA GLY A 69 7.53 -8.11 -2.55
C GLY A 69 6.85 -6.75 -2.61
N ASN A 70 5.53 -6.72 -2.41
CA ASN A 70 4.73 -5.51 -2.55
C ASN A 70 3.53 -5.50 -1.60
N THR A 71 2.97 -4.30 -1.44
CA THR A 71 1.73 -4.08 -0.71
C THR A 71 0.81 -3.20 -1.55
N THR A 72 -0.43 -3.63 -1.65
CA THR A 72 -1.53 -2.95 -2.31
C THR A 72 -2.53 -2.47 -1.26
N TYR A 73 -2.96 -1.23 -1.38
CA TYR A 73 -3.95 -0.60 -0.53
C TYR A 73 -5.11 -0.12 -1.40
N ASP A 74 -6.31 -0.58 -1.08
CA ASP A 74 -7.53 -0.21 -1.80
C ASP A 74 -8.35 0.73 -0.94
N PHE A 75 -8.72 1.87 -1.51
CA PHE A 75 -9.49 2.92 -0.86
C PHE A 75 -10.82 3.12 -1.58
N ASN A 76 -11.90 3.17 -0.80
CA ASN A 76 -13.20 3.56 -1.30
C ASN A 76 -13.50 5.02 -0.95
N TYR A 77 -14.08 5.78 -1.88
CA TYR A 77 -14.48 7.16 -1.60
C TYR A 77 -15.89 7.18 -0.99
N GLN A 78 -16.00 7.52 0.28
CA GLN A 78 -17.28 7.61 0.99
C GLN A 78 -17.28 8.77 1.99
N ASN A 79 -18.43 9.43 2.13
CA ASN A 79 -18.62 10.55 3.06
C ASN A 79 -17.51 11.62 2.96
N GLY A 80 -17.08 11.92 1.73
CA GLY A 80 -16.06 12.94 1.46
C GLY A 80 -14.61 12.49 1.65
N ASN A 81 -14.35 11.22 1.97
CA ASN A 81 -13.00 10.72 2.28
C ASN A 81 -12.68 9.44 1.50
N PHE A 82 -11.41 9.24 1.16
CA PHE A 82 -10.89 7.93 0.76
C PHE A 82 -10.57 7.12 2.03
N GLU A 83 -11.35 6.08 2.28
CA GLU A 83 -11.19 5.19 3.43
C GLU A 83 -10.58 3.86 2.97
N LEU A 84 -9.57 3.39 3.69
CA LEU A 84 -8.88 2.13 3.42
C LEU A 84 -9.83 0.96 3.71
N VAL A 85 -10.14 0.18 2.67
CA VAL A 85 -11.07 -0.95 2.77
C VAL A 85 -10.38 -2.30 2.67
N ARG A 86 -9.24 -2.38 1.98
CA ARG A 86 -8.49 -3.62 1.83
C ARG A 86 -6.98 -3.37 1.79
N VAL A 87 -6.24 -4.27 2.41
CA VAL A 87 -4.79 -4.38 2.28
C VAL A 87 -4.45 -5.75 1.74
N HIS A 88 -3.59 -5.79 0.73
CA HIS A 88 -3.04 -7.01 0.18
C HIS A 88 -1.52 -6.93 0.22
N VAL A 89 -0.87 -7.94 0.81
CA VAL A 89 0.58 -8.03 0.89
C VAL A 89 1.00 -9.30 0.20
N LEU A 90 1.95 -9.21 -0.71
CA LEU A 90 2.60 -10.36 -1.33
C LEU A 90 4.09 -10.29 -1.04
N THR A 91 4.63 -11.31 -0.38
CA THR A 91 6.06 -11.42 -0.08
C THR A 91 6.58 -12.82 -0.36
N ASN A 92 7.90 -12.99 -0.41
CA ASN A 92 8.52 -14.30 -0.49
C ASN A 92 9.80 -14.39 0.35
N ASN A 93 10.23 -15.61 0.62
CA ASN A 93 11.43 -15.91 1.42
C ASN A 93 12.72 -16.08 0.60
N ALA A 94 12.76 -15.63 -0.66
CA ALA A 94 13.96 -15.78 -1.49
C ALA A 94 15.14 -14.99 -0.91
N THR A 95 16.29 -15.65 -0.77
CA THR A 95 17.46 -15.08 -0.07
C THR A 95 18.43 -14.35 -1.00
N LYS A 96 18.28 -14.46 -2.33
CA LYS A 96 19.24 -13.92 -3.33
C LYS A 96 18.60 -13.35 -4.60
N GLY A 97 17.32 -12.97 -4.53
CA GLY A 97 16.58 -12.47 -5.70
C GLY A 97 16.30 -13.53 -6.78
N TYR A 98 16.53 -14.80 -6.47
CA TYR A 98 16.17 -15.94 -7.30
C TYR A 98 14.99 -16.66 -6.66
N ILE A 99 13.92 -16.85 -7.44
CA ILE A 99 12.76 -17.65 -7.06
C ILE A 99 12.99 -19.05 -7.63
N ASP A 100 12.88 -20.04 -6.76
CA ASP A 100 12.97 -21.45 -7.11
C ASP A 100 11.75 -22.23 -6.61
N GLU A 101 11.70 -23.52 -6.89
CA GLU A 101 10.58 -24.39 -6.53
C GLU A 101 10.35 -24.48 -5.01
N SER A 102 11.39 -24.24 -4.20
CA SER A 102 11.33 -24.26 -2.73
C SER A 102 10.93 -22.91 -2.13
N THR A 103 10.88 -21.85 -2.95
CA THR A 103 10.49 -20.51 -2.52
C THR A 103 9.04 -20.52 -2.08
N THR A 104 8.78 -19.97 -0.91
CA THR A 104 7.43 -19.81 -0.37
C THR A 104 6.99 -18.36 -0.56
N PHE A 105 5.83 -18.19 -1.19
CA PHE A 105 5.12 -16.92 -1.25
C PHE A 105 4.15 -16.85 -0.07
N THR A 106 4.19 -15.75 0.66
CA THR A 106 3.23 -15.42 1.69
C THR A 106 2.35 -14.29 1.18
N GLU A 107 1.07 -14.60 1.04
CA GLU A 107 0.01 -13.65 0.70
C GLU A 107 -0.80 -13.34 1.95
N ILE A 108 -0.97 -12.06 2.28
CA ILE A 108 -1.83 -11.59 3.36
C ILE A 108 -2.92 -10.71 2.75
N GLU A 109 -4.17 -11.10 2.97
CA GLU A 109 -5.35 -10.34 2.60
C GLU A 109 -6.05 -9.85 3.86
N ILE A 110 -6.30 -8.54 3.94
CA ILE A 110 -7.02 -7.92 5.04
C ILE A 110 -8.20 -7.18 4.47
N ASP A 111 -9.41 -7.69 4.70
CA ASP A 111 -10.64 -7.00 4.39
C ASP A 111 -11.07 -6.21 5.63
N LEU A 112 -10.86 -4.89 5.62
CA LEU A 112 -11.14 -4.03 6.77
C LEU A 112 -12.64 -3.76 6.94
N VAL A 113 -13.46 -4.04 5.91
CA VAL A 113 -14.92 -3.90 6.01
C VAL A 113 -15.49 -5.02 6.87
N THR A 114 -15.09 -6.27 6.61
CA THR A 114 -15.48 -7.46 7.37
C THR A 114 -14.62 -7.68 8.62
N GLY A 115 -13.41 -7.15 8.63
CA GLY A 115 -12.40 -7.37 9.66
C GLY A 115 -11.70 -8.73 9.54
N ILE A 116 -11.76 -9.40 8.39
CA ILE A 116 -11.11 -10.71 8.20
C ILE A 116 -9.70 -10.50 7.66
N ARG A 117 -8.73 -11.16 8.29
CA ARG A 117 -7.36 -11.28 7.81
C ARG A 117 -7.06 -12.74 7.50
N THR A 118 -6.67 -13.01 6.27
CA THR A 118 -6.22 -14.33 5.80
C THR A 118 -4.75 -14.24 5.42
N GLU A 119 -3.99 -15.27 5.77
CA GLU A 119 -2.58 -15.41 5.41
C GLU A 119 -2.35 -16.80 4.84
N THR A 120 -1.81 -16.85 3.62
CA THR A 120 -1.64 -18.08 2.85
C THR A 120 -0.18 -18.19 2.44
N ASP A 121 0.45 -19.31 2.79
CA ASP A 121 1.80 -19.67 2.37
C ASP A 121 1.71 -20.70 1.23
N THR A 122 2.28 -20.38 0.07
CA THR A 122 2.22 -21.21 -1.15
C THR A 122 3.63 -21.49 -1.68
N LEU A 123 3.91 -22.76 -2.00
CA LEU A 123 5.17 -23.13 -2.65
C LEU A 123 5.18 -22.75 -4.13
N SER A 124 6.26 -22.11 -4.57
CA SER A 124 6.39 -21.66 -5.96
C SER A 124 6.40 -22.80 -6.97
N GLY A 125 7.03 -23.94 -6.64
CA GLY A 125 7.22 -25.03 -7.60
C GLY A 125 5.97 -25.86 -7.87
N SER A 126 5.12 -26.02 -6.85
CA SER A 126 3.92 -26.88 -6.92
C SER A 126 2.61 -26.09 -6.91
N GLY A 127 2.62 -24.83 -6.46
CA GLY A 127 1.40 -24.08 -6.15
C GLY A 127 0.66 -24.64 -4.92
N GLU A 128 1.27 -25.55 -4.17
CA GLU A 128 0.67 -26.15 -2.98
C GLU A 128 0.58 -25.13 -1.84
N ILE A 129 -0.60 -25.02 -1.24
CA ILE A 129 -0.81 -24.26 -0.01
C ILE A 129 -0.25 -25.07 1.15
N VAL A 130 0.90 -24.65 1.66
CA VAL A 130 1.58 -25.31 2.79
C VAL A 130 1.08 -24.80 4.13
N ASN A 131 0.48 -23.61 4.17
CA ASN A 131 -0.17 -23.09 5.36
C ASN A 131 -1.27 -22.11 5.01
N LYS A 132 -2.33 -22.08 5.82
CA LYS A 132 -3.39 -21.08 5.74
C LYS A 132 -3.85 -20.73 7.15
N ARG A 133 -3.83 -19.44 7.46
CA ARG A 133 -4.19 -18.88 8.76
C ARG A 133 -5.26 -17.81 8.56
N GLU A 134 -6.23 -17.77 9.45
CA GLU A 134 -7.27 -16.74 9.46
C GLU A 134 -7.41 -16.17 10.87
N ARG A 135 -7.57 -14.85 10.96
CA ARG A 135 -7.89 -14.17 12.22
C ARG A 135 -8.75 -12.95 11.95
N THR A 136 -9.40 -12.47 13.00
CA THR A 136 -10.17 -11.24 12.94
C THR A 136 -9.32 -10.04 13.38
N VAL A 137 -9.41 -8.94 12.64
CA VAL A 137 -8.74 -7.66 12.86
C VAL A 137 -9.78 -6.54 12.68
N PHE A 138 -10.23 -5.95 13.78
CA PHE A 138 -11.22 -4.86 13.73
C PHE A 138 -10.55 -3.50 13.87
N ILE A 139 -10.67 -2.67 12.83
CA ILE A 139 -10.21 -1.28 12.83
C ILE A 139 -11.41 -0.39 12.52
N ARG A 140 -11.76 0.44 13.50
CA ARG A 140 -12.85 1.42 13.39
C ARG A 140 -12.44 2.71 14.11
N PRO A 141 -12.59 3.89 13.50
CA PRO A 141 -13.02 4.11 12.11
C PRO A 141 -12.00 3.54 11.09
N LEU A 142 -12.41 3.40 9.82
CA LEU A 142 -11.48 2.98 8.78
C LEU A 142 -10.41 4.07 8.57
N PRO A 143 -9.12 3.71 8.41
CA PRO A 143 -8.07 4.69 8.18
C PRO A 143 -8.32 5.50 6.91
N LYS A 144 -8.09 6.81 6.97
CA LYS A 144 -8.20 7.66 5.77
C LYS A 144 -6.88 7.73 5.03
N LEU A 145 -6.93 7.96 3.72
CA LEU A 145 -5.74 8.09 2.89
C LEU A 145 -4.74 9.14 3.43
N GLN A 146 -5.23 10.29 3.92
CA GLN A 146 -4.36 11.34 4.47
C GLN A 146 -3.73 11.00 5.84
N GLU A 147 -4.24 9.97 6.53
CA GLU A 147 -3.75 9.54 7.85
C GLU A 147 -2.64 8.49 7.74
N LEU A 148 -2.45 7.88 6.56
CA LEU A 148 -1.43 6.87 6.34
C LEU A 148 -0.04 7.48 6.17
N HIS A 149 0.94 6.85 6.80
CA HIS A 149 2.35 7.26 6.73
C HIS A 149 3.22 6.21 6.04
N TYR A 150 4.22 6.63 5.27
CA TYR A 150 5.11 5.72 4.52
C TYR A 150 5.86 4.72 5.40
N SER A 151 6.05 5.01 6.70
CA SER A 151 6.77 4.15 7.63
C SER A 151 5.91 3.10 8.30
N GLU A 152 4.59 3.19 8.15
CA GLU A 152 3.68 2.22 8.75
C GLU A 152 3.74 0.92 7.96
N THR A 153 4.20 -0.15 8.62
CA THR A 153 3.95 -1.50 8.15
C THR A 153 2.51 -1.88 8.46
N PRO A 154 1.84 -2.67 7.60
CA PRO A 154 0.56 -3.27 7.93
C PRO A 154 0.77 -4.37 8.98
N ASN A 155 1.05 -3.98 10.23
CA ASN A 155 0.94 -4.83 11.41
C ASN A 155 -0.52 -4.83 11.89
N LEU A 156 -1.43 -5.10 10.95
CA LEU A 156 -2.85 -5.31 11.18
C LEU A 156 -3.11 -6.81 11.33
#